data_AF-A0AA39VKI3-F1
#
_entry.id   AF-A0AA39VKI3-F1
#
_cell.length_a   1.000
_cell.length_b   1.000
_cell.length_c   1.000
_cell.angle_alpha   90.00
_cell.angle_beta   90.00
_cell.angle_gamma   90.00
#
_symmetry.space_group_name_H-M   'P 1'
#
loop_
_entity.id
_entity.type
_entity.pdbx_description
1 polymer ?
#
loop_
_entity_poly.entity_id
_entity_poly.type
_entity_poly.pdbx_seq_one_letter_code
_entity_poly.pdbx_strand_id
1 'polypeptide(L)'
;MVASGEKLVSGGKCKDVHLKLQKVPIIVDFFVLPLEGYDIVLGTQWLQTLGPIQWDFAKLCMTYLVDGKQVTLKARVAAVEEELLARDQALKEVKISIQRAQERMKKVYDSKHKEKEYSVGDFVYLKLQPYRQLSVSTRRNLKLSPRFYGPYEILQRVGPVAYKLKLPATSRIHSVFHISLLKKKIGGDQVVQDQLPEINLEDNHMIPIPQALLDRRIHKGKTEVLIHWMGLSPAEATWEDRDKLKSQFPNLTLEDKGVL
;
A
#
# COMPACT_ATOMS: atom_id res chain seq x y z
N MET A 1 -43.18 -41.93 -9.09
CA MET A 1 -42.73 -41.80 -7.68
C MET A 1 -41.32 -41.27 -7.75
N VAL A 2 -41.06 -40.10 -7.17
CA VAL A 2 -39.71 -39.52 -7.10
C VAL A 2 -38.95 -40.05 -5.89
N ALA A 3 -37.65 -39.75 -5.79
CA ALA A 3 -36.79 -40.24 -4.71
C ALA A 3 -37.28 -39.83 -3.30
N SER A 4 -38.10 -38.78 -3.17
CA SER A 4 -38.76 -38.37 -1.92
C SER A 4 -39.97 -39.24 -1.54
N GLY A 5 -40.38 -40.19 -2.38
CA GLY A 5 -41.60 -40.99 -2.21
C GLY A 5 -42.87 -40.31 -2.74
N GLU A 6 -42.78 -39.05 -3.15
CA GLU A 6 -43.92 -38.30 -3.67
C GLU A 6 -44.36 -38.78 -5.07
N LYS A 7 -45.66 -38.64 -5.36
CA LYS A 7 -46.23 -38.90 -6.68
C LYS A 7 -46.32 -37.58 -7.44
N LEU A 8 -45.45 -37.39 -8.42
CA LEU A 8 -45.58 -36.30 -9.40
C LEU A 8 -46.52 -36.73 -10.54
N VAL A 9 -47.37 -35.81 -10.96
CA VAL A 9 -48.24 -35.97 -12.13
C VAL A 9 -47.45 -35.49 -13.36
N SER A 10 -47.39 -36.33 -14.39
CA SER A 10 -46.72 -35.99 -15.65
C SER A 10 -47.68 -35.28 -16.61
N GLY A 11 -47.20 -34.27 -17.32
CA GLY A 11 -47.95 -33.58 -18.39
C GLY A 11 -48.02 -34.37 -19.70
N GLY A 12 -47.24 -35.45 -19.84
CA GLY A 12 -47.22 -36.31 -21.03
C GLY A 12 -46.11 -37.36 -20.99
N LYS A 13 -46.07 -38.24 -22.00
CA LYS A 13 -45.02 -39.24 -22.18
C LYS A 13 -44.45 -39.15 -23.60
N CYS A 14 -43.16 -38.90 -23.71
CA CYS A 14 -42.40 -38.97 -24.96
C CYS A 14 -41.80 -40.38 -25.08
N LYS A 15 -42.15 -41.12 -26.13
CA LYS A 15 -41.64 -42.47 -26.36
C LYS A 15 -40.42 -42.45 -27.28
N ASP A 16 -39.53 -43.43 -27.10
CA ASP A 16 -38.39 -43.70 -28.00
C ASP A 16 -37.49 -42.48 -28.24
N VAL A 17 -37.23 -41.70 -27.19
CA VAL A 17 -36.38 -40.51 -27.31
C VAL A 17 -34.93 -40.95 -27.44
N HIS A 18 -34.30 -40.57 -28.56
CA HIS A 18 -32.91 -40.87 -28.85
C HIS A 18 -32.02 -39.74 -28.35
N LEU A 19 -31.19 -40.02 -27.35
CA LEU A 19 -30.23 -39.06 -26.79
C LEU A 19 -28.83 -39.63 -26.82
N LYS A 20 -27.83 -38.75 -26.75
CA LYS A 20 -26.43 -39.14 -26.56
C LYS A 20 -25.94 -38.61 -25.22
N LEU A 21 -25.71 -39.51 -24.28
CA LEU A 21 -25.05 -39.18 -23.03
C LEU A 21 -23.55 -39.30 -23.25
N GLN A 22 -22.89 -38.16 -23.48
CA GLN A 22 -21.52 -38.09 -23.96
C GLN A 22 -21.33 -38.80 -25.30
N LYS A 23 -20.77 -40.02 -25.30
CA LYS A 23 -20.57 -40.85 -26.50
C LYS A 23 -21.48 -42.08 -26.51
N VAL A 24 -22.36 -42.22 -25.52
CA VAL A 24 -23.22 -43.39 -25.35
C VAL A 24 -24.62 -43.04 -25.84
N PRO A 25 -25.11 -43.68 -26.91
CA PRO A 25 -26.50 -43.53 -27.32
C PRO A 25 -27.41 -44.17 -26.27
N ILE A 26 -28.48 -43.48 -25.90
CA ILE A 26 -29.54 -43.99 -25.04
C ILE A 26 -30.88 -43.81 -25.74
N ILE A 27 -31.73 -44.83 -25.63
CA ILE A 27 -33.12 -44.81 -26.11
C ILE A 27 -33.99 -45.06 -24.89
N VAL A 28 -34.74 -44.04 -24.47
CA VAL A 28 -35.51 -44.08 -23.22
C VAL A 28 -36.82 -43.31 -23.40
N ASP A 29 -37.88 -43.79 -22.77
CA ASP A 29 -39.13 -43.05 -22.63
C ASP A 29 -39.00 -41.98 -21.55
N PHE A 30 -39.38 -40.74 -21.86
CA PHE A 30 -39.39 -39.64 -20.90
C PHE A 30 -40.79 -39.20 -20.50
N PHE A 31 -40.93 -38.80 -19.25
CA PHE A 31 -42.12 -38.14 -18.73
C PHE A 31 -41.86 -36.63 -18.67
N VAL A 32 -42.83 -35.83 -19.13
CA VAL A 32 -42.72 -34.36 -19.10
C VAL A 32 -43.09 -33.87 -17.71
N LEU A 33 -42.09 -33.36 -16.98
CA LEU A 33 -42.22 -32.86 -15.62
C LEU A 33 -41.81 -31.38 -15.56
N PRO A 34 -42.52 -30.52 -14.81
CA PRO A 34 -42.14 -29.13 -14.60
C PRO A 34 -41.01 -29.05 -13.56
N LEU A 35 -39.80 -29.43 -13.96
CA LEU A 35 -38.62 -29.35 -13.11
C LEU A 35 -37.88 -28.03 -13.38
N GLU A 36 -37.64 -27.25 -12.34
CA GLU A 36 -36.77 -26.06 -12.45
C GLU A 36 -35.29 -26.48 -12.37
N GLY A 37 -34.48 -26.01 -13.32
CA GLY A 37 -33.02 -26.15 -13.28
C GLY A 37 -32.44 -27.44 -13.88
N TYR A 38 -33.26 -28.32 -14.46
CA TYR A 38 -32.79 -29.54 -15.13
C TYR A 38 -33.51 -29.75 -16.46
N ASP A 39 -32.74 -29.98 -17.53
CA ASP A 39 -33.32 -30.32 -18.83
C ASP A 39 -33.85 -31.76 -18.85
N ILE A 40 -33.09 -32.69 -18.26
CA ILE A 40 -33.35 -34.12 -18.29
C ILE A 40 -32.91 -34.76 -16.97
N VAL A 41 -33.80 -35.58 -16.38
CA VAL A 41 -33.47 -36.40 -15.21
C VAL A 41 -33.57 -37.88 -15.58
N LEU A 42 -32.43 -38.57 -15.54
CA LEU A 42 -32.38 -40.02 -15.72
C LEU A 42 -32.65 -40.69 -14.37
N GLY A 43 -33.90 -41.14 -14.21
CA GLY A 43 -34.37 -41.74 -12.97
C GLY A 43 -33.92 -43.19 -12.75
N THR A 44 -34.39 -43.76 -11.64
CA THR A 44 -34.10 -45.14 -11.24
C THR A 44 -34.54 -46.17 -12.27
N GLN A 45 -35.61 -45.91 -13.03
CA GLN A 45 -36.09 -46.79 -14.08
C GLN A 45 -35.04 -47.01 -15.18
N TRP A 46 -34.26 -45.98 -15.51
CA TRP A 46 -33.14 -46.12 -16.44
C TRP A 46 -31.93 -46.77 -15.76
N LEU A 47 -31.58 -46.35 -14.54
CA LEU A 47 -30.42 -46.92 -13.82
C LEU A 47 -30.55 -48.44 -13.61
N GLN A 48 -31.77 -48.94 -13.39
CA GLN A 48 -32.04 -50.37 -13.24
C GLN A 48 -31.72 -51.20 -14.49
N THR A 49 -31.71 -50.59 -15.70
CA THR A 49 -31.40 -51.32 -16.94
C THR A 49 -29.91 -51.53 -17.15
N LEU A 50 -29.06 -50.82 -16.41
CA LEU A 50 -27.60 -50.81 -16.60
C LEU A 50 -26.88 -51.93 -15.83
N GLY A 51 -27.59 -52.68 -14.98
CA GLY A 51 -27.00 -53.68 -14.10
C GLY A 51 -26.17 -53.06 -12.97
N PRO A 52 -25.10 -53.74 -12.51
CA PRO A 52 -24.24 -53.23 -11.44
C PRO A 52 -23.56 -51.91 -11.84
N ILE A 53 -23.71 -50.89 -11.00
CA ILE A 53 -23.10 -49.57 -11.19
C ILE A 53 -22.05 -49.34 -10.10
N GLN A 54 -20.87 -48.87 -10.51
CA GLN A 54 -19.85 -48.35 -9.59
C GLN A 54 -19.83 -46.82 -9.64
N TRP A 55 -19.83 -46.21 -8.46
CA TRP A 55 -19.73 -44.76 -8.29
C TRP A 55 -18.37 -44.40 -7.69
N ASP A 56 -17.62 -43.55 -8.39
CA ASP A 56 -16.41 -42.91 -7.85
C ASP A 56 -16.75 -41.44 -7.56
N PHE A 57 -17.12 -41.17 -6.31
CA PHE A 57 -17.49 -39.83 -5.87
C PHE A 57 -16.30 -38.86 -5.81
N ALA A 58 -15.06 -39.36 -5.71
CA ALA A 58 -13.87 -38.52 -5.75
C ALA A 58 -13.60 -38.01 -7.17
N LYS A 59 -13.83 -38.85 -8.18
CA LYS A 59 -13.67 -38.50 -9.61
C LYS A 59 -14.96 -38.03 -10.27
N LEU A 60 -16.07 -37.99 -9.51
CA LEU A 60 -17.40 -37.62 -10.00
C LEU A 60 -17.78 -38.40 -11.28
N CYS A 61 -17.57 -39.73 -11.26
CA CYS A 61 -17.90 -40.59 -12.38
C CYS A 61 -18.68 -41.84 -11.97
N MET A 62 -19.50 -42.32 -12.89
CA MET A 62 -20.22 -43.59 -12.78
C MET A 62 -19.80 -44.54 -13.87
N THR A 63 -19.69 -45.81 -13.52
CA THR A 63 -19.22 -46.87 -14.42
C THR A 63 -20.17 -48.05 -14.37
N TYR A 64 -20.54 -48.57 -15.54
CA TYR A 64 -21.44 -49.73 -15.69
C TYR A 64 -21.03 -50.57 -16.91
N LEU A 65 -21.64 -51.74 -17.07
CA LEU A 65 -21.34 -52.68 -18.16
C LEU A 65 -22.47 -52.71 -19.18
N VAL A 66 -22.11 -52.64 -20.46
CA VAL A 66 -23.03 -52.86 -21.59
C VAL A 66 -22.36 -53.85 -22.54
N ASP A 67 -23.00 -54.99 -22.79
CA ASP A 67 -22.48 -56.06 -23.67
C ASP A 67 -21.02 -56.47 -23.38
N GLY A 68 -20.66 -56.54 -22.09
CA GLY A 68 -19.31 -56.87 -21.63
C GLY A 68 -18.28 -55.74 -21.75
N LYS A 69 -18.68 -54.56 -22.25
CA LYS A 69 -17.81 -53.37 -22.33
C LYS A 69 -18.10 -52.42 -21.19
N GLN A 70 -17.02 -51.95 -20.55
CA GLN A 70 -17.11 -50.97 -19.47
C GLN A 70 -17.38 -49.58 -20.04
N VAL A 71 -18.46 -48.96 -19.62
CA VAL A 71 -18.86 -47.61 -19.97
C VAL A 71 -18.69 -46.72 -18.75
N THR A 72 -17.96 -45.61 -18.90
CA THR A 72 -17.76 -44.63 -17.82
C THR A 72 -18.31 -43.28 -18.24
N LEU A 73 -19.29 -42.78 -17.48
CA LEU A 73 -19.82 -41.44 -17.61
C LEU A 73 -19.14 -40.56 -16.57
N LYS A 74 -18.50 -39.48 -17.02
CA LYS A 74 -17.86 -38.50 -16.14
C LYS A 74 -18.73 -37.26 -16.04
N ALA A 75 -18.79 -36.60 -14.88
CA ALA A 75 -19.25 -35.21 -14.87
C ALA A 75 -18.33 -34.41 -15.82
N ARG A 76 -18.88 -33.81 -16.88
CA ARG A 76 -18.09 -33.01 -17.82
C ARG A 76 -17.59 -31.78 -17.06
N VAL A 77 -16.30 -31.71 -16.77
CA VAL A 77 -15.67 -30.50 -16.24
C VAL A 77 -14.53 -30.00 -17.15
N ALA A 78 -14.70 -30.16 -18.47
CA ALA A 78 -13.70 -29.70 -19.45
C ALA A 78 -13.40 -28.20 -19.33
N ALA A 79 -14.41 -27.39 -18.96
CA ALA A 79 -14.22 -25.97 -18.69
C ALA A 79 -13.32 -25.69 -17.47
N VAL A 80 -13.33 -26.54 -16.44
CA VAL A 80 -12.50 -26.35 -15.24
C VAL A 80 -11.06 -26.80 -15.48
N GLU A 81 -10.84 -27.86 -16.26
CA GLU A 81 -9.47 -28.25 -16.64
C GLU A 81 -8.76 -27.15 -17.46
N GLU A 82 -9.48 -26.52 -18.41
CA GLU A 82 -8.95 -25.41 -19.20
C GLU A 82 -8.69 -24.16 -18.34
N GLU A 83 -9.61 -23.84 -17.41
CA GLU A 83 -9.47 -22.72 -16.49
C GLU A 83 -8.29 -22.90 -15.51
N LEU A 84 -8.08 -24.12 -14.99
CA LEU A 84 -6.96 -24.43 -14.11
C LEU A 84 -5.61 -24.28 -14.83
N LEU A 85 -5.50 -24.77 -16.07
CA LEU A 85 -4.28 -24.61 -16.88
C LEU A 85 -3.99 -23.14 -17.19
N ALA A 86 -5.00 -22.36 -17.56
CA ALA A 86 -4.86 -20.93 -17.81
C ALA A 86 -4.40 -20.17 -16.55
N ARG A 87 -4.96 -20.52 -15.39
CA ARG A 87 -4.58 -19.95 -14.10
C ARG A 87 -3.12 -20.24 -13.76
N ASP A 88 -2.67 -21.49 -13.92
CA ASP A 88 -1.30 -21.88 -13.59
C ASP A 88 -0.27 -21.18 -14.49
N GLN A 89 -0.61 -21.01 -15.77
CA GLN A 89 0.23 -20.26 -16.69
C GLN A 89 0.34 -18.78 -16.30
N ALA A 90 -0.78 -18.14 -15.96
CA ALA A 90 -0.80 -16.77 -15.49
C ALA A 90 0.02 -16.58 -14.19
N LEU A 91 -0.11 -17.51 -13.23
CA LEU A 91 0.68 -17.47 -11.99
C LEU A 91 2.18 -17.59 -12.25
N LYS A 92 2.57 -18.45 -13.21
CA LYS A 92 3.97 -18.61 -13.60
C LYS A 92 4.55 -17.33 -14.21
N GLU A 93 3.79 -16.67 -15.07
CA GLU A 93 4.18 -15.39 -15.69
C GLU A 93 4.33 -14.28 -14.66
N VAL A 94 3.37 -14.16 -13.74
CA VAL A 94 3.42 -13.19 -12.64
C VAL A 94 4.67 -13.42 -11.78
N LYS A 95 4.96 -14.68 -11.42
CA LYS A 95 6.14 -15.02 -10.62
C LYS A 95 7.45 -14.62 -11.31
N ILE A 96 7.57 -14.88 -12.61
CA ILE A 96 8.74 -14.48 -13.41
C ILE A 96 8.86 -12.95 -13.49
N SER A 97 7.74 -12.25 -13.67
CA SER A 97 7.73 -10.79 -13.76
C SER A 97 8.18 -10.15 -12.45
N ILE A 98 7.66 -10.62 -11.31
CA ILE A 98 8.06 -10.16 -9.96
C ILE A 98 9.56 -10.40 -9.74
N GLN A 99 10.05 -11.59 -10.08
CA GLN A 99 11.46 -11.94 -9.93
C GLN A 99 12.36 -10.97 -10.73
N ARG A 100 12.03 -10.72 -11.99
CA ARG A 100 12.77 -9.77 -12.85
C ARG A 100 12.72 -8.35 -12.31
N ALA A 101 11.58 -7.92 -11.75
CA ALA A 101 11.45 -6.60 -11.15
C ALA A 101 12.36 -6.46 -9.91
N GLN A 102 12.39 -7.47 -9.04
CA GLN A 102 13.26 -7.51 -7.87
C GLN A 102 14.75 -7.48 -8.26
N GLU A 103 15.15 -8.25 -9.27
CA GLU A 103 16.53 -8.26 -9.78
C GLU A 103 16.95 -6.89 -10.33
N ARG A 104 16.06 -6.22 -11.08
CA ARG A 104 16.29 -4.85 -11.56
C ARG A 104 16.44 -3.87 -10.41
N MET A 105 15.56 -3.93 -9.41
CA MET A 105 15.65 -3.07 -8.22
C MET A 105 16.96 -3.28 -7.48
N LYS A 106 17.37 -4.54 -7.28
CA LYS A 106 18.64 -4.89 -6.63
C LYS A 106 19.83 -4.32 -7.40
N LYS A 107 19.90 -4.54 -8.72
CA LYS A 107 20.99 -4.01 -9.56
C LYS A 107 21.09 -2.48 -9.50
N VAL A 108 19.96 -1.78 -9.54
CA VAL A 108 19.93 -0.31 -9.43
C VAL A 108 20.34 0.16 -8.04
N TYR A 109 19.90 -0.54 -6.99
CA TYR A 109 20.31 -0.25 -5.63
C TYR A 109 21.81 -0.46 -5.44
N ASP A 110 22.33 -1.65 -5.74
CA ASP A 110 23.73 -2.02 -5.53
C ASP A 110 24.70 -1.11 -6.31
N SER A 111 24.32 -0.69 -7.54
CA SER A 111 25.15 0.23 -8.34
C SER A 111 25.23 1.66 -7.80
N LYS A 112 24.21 2.11 -7.06
CA LYS A 112 24.16 3.47 -6.48
C LYS A 112 24.48 3.50 -4.99
N HIS A 113 24.37 2.36 -4.32
CA HIS A 113 24.66 2.23 -2.91
C HIS A 113 26.17 2.35 -2.70
N LYS A 114 26.56 3.19 -1.76
CA LYS A 114 27.93 3.24 -1.25
C LYS A 114 27.83 2.86 0.20
N GLU A 115 28.63 1.88 0.60
CA GLU A 115 28.78 1.54 2.00
C GLU A 115 29.32 2.77 2.72
N LYS A 116 28.60 3.19 3.75
CA LYS A 116 28.97 4.30 4.61
C LYS A 116 29.21 3.70 5.97
N GLU A 117 30.26 4.15 6.64
CA GLU A 117 30.49 3.85 8.04
C GLU A 117 30.98 5.12 8.73
N TYR A 118 30.58 5.28 9.98
CA TYR A 118 30.99 6.40 10.81
C TYR A 118 31.50 5.88 12.15
N SER A 119 32.46 6.60 12.72
CA SER A 119 32.99 6.28 14.04
C SER A 119 32.35 7.15 15.12
N VAL A 120 32.38 6.69 16.37
CA VAL A 120 32.03 7.53 17.52
C VAL A 120 32.99 8.72 17.56
N GLY A 121 32.47 9.92 17.76
CA GLY A 121 33.23 11.18 17.68
C GLY A 121 33.28 11.82 16.29
N ASP A 122 32.84 11.14 15.22
CA ASP A 122 32.68 11.78 13.91
C ASP A 122 31.56 12.84 13.96
N PHE A 123 31.77 13.97 13.28
CA PHE A 123 30.73 14.96 13.06
C PHE A 123 29.98 14.69 11.76
N VAL A 124 28.65 14.70 11.83
CA VAL A 124 27.77 14.45 10.68
C VAL A 124 26.67 15.48 10.58
N TYR A 125 26.31 15.81 9.34
CA TYR A 125 25.10 16.56 9.03
C TYR A 125 23.89 15.62 9.00
N LEU A 126 22.80 16.01 9.66
CA LEU A 126 21.55 15.26 9.68
C LEU A 126 20.58 15.78 8.62
N LYS A 127 20.14 14.88 7.75
CA LYS A 127 19.12 15.16 6.74
C LYS A 127 17.73 15.09 7.35
N LEU A 128 17.07 16.23 7.48
CA LEU A 128 15.66 16.27 7.86
C LEU A 128 14.81 16.52 6.61
N GLN A 129 13.69 15.80 6.51
CA GLN A 129 12.63 16.17 5.58
C GLN A 129 11.56 16.88 6.42
N PRO A 130 11.37 18.20 6.24
CA PRO A 130 10.19 18.85 6.81
C PRO A 130 8.95 18.17 6.21
N TYR A 131 8.22 17.39 7.00
CA TYR A 131 6.93 16.86 6.58
C TYR A 131 5.83 17.94 6.73
N ARG A 132 4.80 17.81 5.90
CA ARG A 132 3.92 18.87 5.38
C ARG A 132 2.69 19.14 6.27
N GLN A 133 2.56 20.37 6.78
CA GLN A 133 1.32 21.16 6.68
C GLN A 133 1.66 22.60 6.33
N LEU A 134 0.87 23.14 5.41
CA LEU A 134 1.01 24.46 4.79
C LEU A 134 0.22 25.56 5.55
N SER A 135 -0.10 25.38 6.82
CA SER A 135 -1.14 26.20 7.46
C SER A 135 -0.66 27.55 8.00
N VAL A 136 0.64 27.78 8.22
CA VAL A 136 1.11 29.02 8.86
C VAL A 136 2.19 29.77 8.08
N SER A 137 3.11 29.09 7.40
CA SER A 137 4.11 29.76 6.56
C SER A 137 4.02 29.27 5.12
N THR A 138 3.53 30.12 4.21
CA THR A 138 3.84 29.93 2.79
C THR A 138 5.27 30.38 2.59
N ARG A 139 6.22 29.54 3.05
CA ARG A 139 7.63 29.69 2.70
C ARG A 139 7.68 29.77 1.18
N ARG A 140 7.93 30.97 0.65
CA ARG A 140 7.85 31.23 -0.80
C ARG A 140 8.71 30.25 -1.61
N ASN A 141 9.73 29.62 -0.99
CA ASN A 141 10.48 28.51 -1.60
C ASN A 141 10.98 27.46 -0.59
N LEU A 142 10.14 26.54 -0.08
CA LEU A 142 10.60 25.35 0.68
C LEU A 142 11.61 24.49 -0.10
N LYS A 143 11.54 24.53 -1.43
CA LYS A 143 12.47 23.87 -2.34
C LYS A 143 13.93 24.35 -2.16
N LEU A 144 14.14 25.53 -1.58
CA LEU A 144 15.44 26.14 -1.34
C LEU A 144 15.89 26.08 0.14
N SER A 145 15.10 25.48 1.03
CA SER A 145 15.49 25.36 2.45
C SER A 145 16.67 24.40 2.64
N PRO A 146 17.53 24.60 3.67
CA PRO A 146 18.61 23.69 3.99
C PRO A 146 18.07 22.28 4.26
N ARG A 147 18.58 21.29 3.52
CA ARG A 147 18.16 19.88 3.65
C ARG A 147 18.92 19.12 4.75
N PHE A 148 20.02 19.70 5.22
CA PHE A 148 20.97 19.12 6.15
C PHE A 148 21.23 20.11 7.27
N TYR A 149 21.20 19.64 8.52
CA TYR A 149 21.26 20.45 9.73
C TYR A 149 22.43 20.03 10.60
N GLY A 150 23.08 21.04 11.19
CA GLY A 150 24.17 20.95 12.17
C GLY A 150 25.39 20.16 11.71
N PRO A 151 26.53 20.28 12.39
CA PRO A 151 27.40 19.14 12.58
C PRO A 151 27.10 18.54 13.97
N TYR A 152 26.38 17.42 14.00
CA TYR A 152 26.15 16.68 15.23
C TYR A 152 27.21 15.61 15.43
N GLU A 153 27.70 15.49 16.65
CA GLU A 153 28.66 14.46 17.04
C GLU A 153 27.95 13.11 17.17
N ILE A 154 28.56 12.04 16.65
CA ILE A 154 28.09 10.68 16.88
C ILE A 154 28.52 10.23 18.27
N LEU A 155 27.54 10.01 19.16
CA LEU A 155 27.77 9.51 20.52
C LEU A 155 27.95 7.99 20.54
N GLN A 156 27.22 7.27 19.70
CA GLN A 156 27.20 5.80 19.73
C GLN A 156 26.76 5.21 18.39
N ARG A 157 27.38 4.10 17.99
CA ARG A 157 26.86 3.20 16.94
C ARG A 157 25.88 2.22 17.58
N VAL A 158 24.58 2.40 17.33
CA VAL A 158 23.51 1.55 17.89
C VAL A 158 23.38 0.24 17.12
N GLY A 159 23.70 0.26 15.82
CA GLY A 159 23.76 -0.92 14.98
C GLY A 159 24.52 -0.64 13.67
N PRO A 160 24.54 -1.58 12.72
CA PRO A 160 25.27 -1.41 11.45
C PRO A 160 24.83 -0.16 10.69
N VAL A 161 23.53 0.18 10.78
CA VAL A 161 22.88 1.22 10.00
C VAL A 161 22.28 2.34 10.86
N ALA A 162 22.47 2.32 12.18
CA ALA A 162 21.83 3.25 13.11
C ALA A 162 22.85 3.90 14.07
N TYR A 163 22.82 5.22 14.15
CA TYR A 163 23.76 6.02 14.95
C TYR A 163 23.01 6.99 15.85
N LYS A 164 23.49 7.11 17.09
CA LYS A 164 22.99 8.07 18.07
C LYS A 164 23.80 9.36 17.97
N LEU A 165 23.12 10.47 17.78
CA LEU A 165 23.70 11.81 17.65
C LEU A 165 23.55 12.62 18.95
N LYS A 166 24.51 13.50 19.19
CA LYS A 166 24.46 14.53 20.22
C LYS A 166 23.59 15.69 19.73
N LEU A 167 22.28 15.55 19.92
CA LEU A 167 21.34 16.63 19.63
C LEU A 167 21.28 17.63 20.79
N PRO A 168 20.94 18.91 20.52
CA PRO A 168 20.64 19.89 21.57
C PRO A 168 19.56 19.38 22.53
N ALA A 169 19.61 19.79 23.80
CA ALA A 169 18.61 19.39 24.80
C ALA A 169 17.19 19.87 24.47
N THR A 170 17.08 20.92 23.65
CA THR A 170 15.80 21.44 23.11
C THR A 170 15.22 20.57 21.99
N SER A 171 15.98 19.58 21.50
CA SER A 171 15.55 18.70 20.41
C SER A 171 14.41 17.80 20.87
N ARG A 172 13.26 17.94 20.21
CA ARG A 172 12.09 17.07 20.42
C ARG A 172 12.08 15.83 19.50
N ILE A 173 13.11 15.64 18.67
CA ILE A 173 13.27 14.46 17.81
C ILE A 173 14.17 13.41 18.47
N HIS A 174 13.89 12.13 18.21
CA HIS A 174 14.72 11.02 18.68
C HIS A 174 16.17 11.17 18.22
N SER A 175 17.13 10.84 19.08
CA SER A 175 18.57 11.01 18.81
C SER A 175 19.18 9.91 17.93
N VAL A 176 18.43 8.86 17.58
CA VAL A 176 18.93 7.72 16.78
C VAL A 176 18.44 7.83 15.35
N PHE A 177 19.37 7.85 14.39
CA PHE A 177 19.06 7.99 12.96
C PHE A 177 19.70 6.92 12.11
N HIS A 178 19.01 6.61 11.01
CA HIS A 178 19.52 5.72 9.99
C HIS A 178 20.67 6.37 9.20
N ILE A 179 21.69 5.59 8.84
CA ILE A 179 22.93 6.07 8.19
C ILE A 179 22.69 6.84 6.88
N SER A 180 21.62 6.49 6.17
CA SER A 180 21.20 7.17 4.92
C SER A 180 20.83 8.64 5.12
N LEU A 181 20.45 9.03 6.34
CA LEU A 181 20.14 10.40 6.71
C LEU A 181 21.38 11.19 7.12
N LEU A 182 22.55 10.56 7.23
CA LEU A 182 23.77 11.18 7.69
C LEU A 182 24.72 11.47 6.53
N LYS A 183 25.45 12.57 6.67
CA LYS A 183 26.53 12.96 5.76
C LYS A 183 27.73 13.41 6.58
N LYS A 184 28.90 12.79 6.36
CA LYS A 184 30.14 13.16 7.06
C LYS A 184 30.46 14.63 6.86
N LYS A 185 30.84 15.33 7.94
CA LYS A 185 31.42 16.67 7.86
C LYS A 185 32.84 16.54 7.31
N ILE A 186 33.12 17.23 6.20
CA ILE A 186 34.45 17.28 5.57
C ILE A 186 34.84 18.77 5.52
N GLY A 187 36.01 19.10 6.08
CA GLY A 187 36.50 20.48 6.21
C GLY A 187 36.32 21.08 7.62
N GLY A 188 37.22 21.99 8.00
CA GLY A 188 37.11 22.84 9.19
C GLY A 188 36.47 24.18 8.81
N ASP A 189 35.62 24.73 9.68
CA ASP A 189 35.00 26.07 9.58
C ASP A 189 33.88 26.32 8.55
N GLN A 190 32.81 25.52 8.63
CA GLN A 190 31.48 26.01 8.25
C GLN A 190 30.50 25.63 9.37
N VAL A 191 30.13 26.61 10.21
CA VAL A 191 29.00 26.48 11.14
C VAL A 191 27.74 26.74 10.33
N VAL A 192 27.16 25.68 9.77
CA VAL A 192 25.84 25.76 9.14
C VAL A 192 24.81 25.43 10.20
N GLN A 193 24.19 26.48 10.76
CA GLN A 193 23.03 26.50 11.67
C GLN A 193 22.93 25.31 12.64
N ASP A 194 23.30 25.55 13.91
CA ASP A 194 23.24 24.55 14.99
C ASP A 194 21.81 24.26 15.49
N GLN A 195 20.84 25.12 15.17
CA GLN A 195 19.50 25.05 15.73
C GLN A 195 18.56 24.19 14.88
N LEU A 196 18.13 23.07 15.47
CA LEU A 196 16.99 22.30 14.96
C LEU A 196 15.72 23.16 15.07
N PRO A 197 14.82 23.12 14.08
CA PRO A 197 13.53 23.78 14.22
C PRO A 197 12.71 23.11 15.33
N GLU A 198 12.12 23.91 16.22
CA GLU A 198 11.17 23.43 17.22
C GLU A 198 9.89 22.96 16.53
N ILE A 199 9.49 21.70 16.76
CA ILE A 199 8.24 21.12 16.22
C ILE A 199 7.28 20.85 17.40
N ASN A 200 6.03 21.31 17.27
CA ASN A 200 4.98 21.13 18.27
C ASN A 200 4.31 19.74 18.10
N LEU A 201 4.07 19.09 19.24
CA LEU A 201 3.80 17.65 19.38
C LEU A 201 2.39 17.21 18.98
N GLU A 202 1.46 18.11 18.66
CA GLU A 202 0.07 17.73 18.41
C GLU A 202 -0.21 17.39 16.94
N ASP A 203 0.55 17.97 16.00
CA ASP A 203 0.27 17.77 14.58
C ASP A 203 1.46 17.30 13.73
N ASN A 204 2.67 17.09 14.26
CA ASN A 204 3.86 16.76 13.45
C ASN A 204 4.22 17.88 12.44
N HIS A 205 3.94 19.14 12.79
CA HIS A 205 4.22 20.31 11.95
C HIS A 205 5.22 21.28 12.56
N MET A 206 6.12 21.76 11.72
CA MET A 206 7.01 22.88 12.01
C MET A 206 6.18 24.17 12.05
N ILE A 207 5.89 24.66 13.25
CA ILE A 207 5.36 26.02 13.43
C ILE A 207 6.56 26.92 13.72
N PRO A 208 6.97 27.80 12.79
CA PRO A 208 8.05 28.75 13.09
C PRO A 208 7.57 29.72 14.17
N ILE A 209 8.38 29.90 15.22
CA ILE A 209 8.08 30.85 16.30
C ILE A 209 8.54 32.24 15.86
N PRO A 210 7.69 33.27 15.92
CA PRO A 210 8.10 34.65 15.65
C PRO A 210 9.14 35.09 16.70
N GLN A 211 10.31 35.54 16.26
CA GLN A 211 11.39 36.05 17.13
C GLN A 211 11.32 37.57 17.28
N ALA A 212 11.11 38.30 16.17
CA ALA A 212 11.06 39.77 16.20
C ALA A 212 10.18 40.32 15.08
N LEU A 213 9.58 41.49 15.32
CA LEU A 213 8.96 42.31 14.28
C LEU A 213 10.04 43.21 13.68
N LEU A 214 10.27 43.09 12.38
CA LEU A 214 11.26 43.90 11.67
C LEU A 214 10.64 45.13 11.01
N ASP A 215 9.39 45.04 10.54
CA ASP A 215 8.74 46.11 9.78
C ASP A 215 7.20 45.95 9.73
N ARG A 216 6.47 46.98 9.29
CA ARG A 216 5.00 46.99 9.11
C ARG A 216 4.62 47.73 7.83
N ARG A 217 3.73 47.15 7.01
CA ARG A 217 3.18 47.78 5.81
C ARG A 217 1.68 47.58 5.67
N ILE A 218 1.04 48.43 4.87
CA ILE A 218 -0.35 48.26 4.45
C ILE A 218 -0.36 47.80 2.98
N HIS A 219 -0.87 46.59 2.71
CA HIS A 219 -1.00 46.05 1.36
C HIS A 219 -2.45 45.62 1.09
N LYS A 220 -3.07 46.17 0.04
CA LYS A 220 -4.47 45.87 -0.35
C LYS A 220 -5.47 45.98 0.81
N GLY A 221 -5.34 47.02 1.63
CA GLY A 221 -6.22 47.27 2.77
C GLY A 221 -5.99 46.39 4.01
N LYS A 222 -4.93 45.57 4.02
CA LYS A 222 -4.55 44.72 5.16
C LYS A 222 -3.22 45.16 5.75
N THR A 223 -3.10 45.04 7.07
CA THR A 223 -1.84 45.33 7.79
C THR A 223 -0.98 44.08 7.79
N GLU A 224 0.13 44.12 7.07
CA GLU A 224 1.13 43.07 7.07
C GLU A 224 2.32 43.49 7.96
N VAL A 225 2.86 42.54 8.73
CA VAL A 225 4.05 42.71 9.58
C VAL A 225 5.17 41.81 9.07
N LEU A 226 6.38 42.34 8.97
CA LEU A 226 7.57 41.60 8.59
C LEU A 226 8.10 40.90 9.83
N ILE A 227 8.05 39.58 9.85
CA ILE A 227 8.44 38.76 10.99
C ILE A 227 9.78 38.09 10.73
N HIS A 228 10.72 38.31 11.65
CA HIS A 228 11.91 37.49 11.81
C HIS A 228 11.54 36.24 12.61
N TRP A 229 11.86 35.08 12.06
CA TRP A 229 11.54 33.79 12.67
C TRP A 229 12.74 33.23 13.43
N MET A 230 12.46 32.59 14.56
CA MET A 230 13.49 31.97 15.39
C MET A 230 14.26 30.90 14.62
N GLY A 231 15.59 30.98 14.67
CA GLY A 231 16.49 30.05 13.97
C GLY A 231 16.76 30.38 12.49
N LEU A 232 16.21 31.48 11.95
CA LEU A 232 16.49 31.96 10.59
C LEU A 232 17.31 33.25 10.59
N SER A 233 17.95 33.56 9.47
CA SER A 233 18.63 34.86 9.34
C SER A 233 17.61 36.00 9.14
N PRO A 234 17.92 37.25 9.53
CA PRO A 234 17.02 38.39 9.28
C PRO A 234 16.67 38.61 7.80
N ALA A 235 17.52 38.13 6.88
CA ALA A 235 17.29 38.18 5.43
C ALA A 235 16.17 37.24 4.94
N GLU A 236 15.78 36.27 5.76
CA GLU A 236 14.72 35.30 5.45
C GLU A 236 13.36 35.66 6.09
N ALA A 237 13.22 36.90 6.59
CA ALA A 237 11.96 37.40 7.16
C ALA A 237 10.82 37.43 6.14
N THR A 238 9.58 37.16 6.60
CA THR A 238 8.38 37.12 5.74
C THR A 238 7.32 38.12 6.19
N TRP A 239 6.58 38.67 5.21
CA TRP A 239 5.43 39.53 5.46
C TRP A 239 4.20 38.68 5.77
N GLU A 240 3.65 38.82 6.96
CA GLU A 240 2.49 38.08 7.45
C GLU A 240 1.34 39.01 7.83
N ASP A 241 0.11 38.53 7.70
CA ASP A 241 -1.09 39.27 8.11
C ASP A 241 -1.14 39.37 9.64
N ARG A 242 -1.20 40.61 10.16
CA ARG A 242 -1.18 40.88 11.60
C ARG A 242 -2.31 40.18 12.36
N ASP A 243 -3.52 40.13 11.79
CA ASP A 243 -4.70 39.60 12.48
C ASP A 243 -4.64 38.07 12.57
N LYS A 244 -4.11 37.43 11.53
CA LYS A 244 -3.83 35.98 11.53
C LYS A 244 -2.72 35.63 12.51
N LEU A 245 -1.63 36.42 12.52
CA LEU A 245 -0.50 36.20 13.42
C LEU A 245 -0.92 36.29 14.89
N LYS A 246 -1.72 37.31 15.24
CA LYS A 246 -2.24 37.51 16.61
C LYS A 246 -3.17 36.38 17.05
N SER A 247 -3.96 35.83 16.12
CA SER A 247 -4.86 34.70 16.40
C SER A 247 -4.10 33.40 16.63
N GLN A 248 -2.99 33.17 15.92
CA GLN A 248 -2.19 31.95 16.01
C GLN A 248 -1.15 31.99 17.14
N PHE A 249 -0.62 33.17 17.47
CA PHE A 249 0.33 33.37 18.56
C PHE A 249 -0.20 34.41 19.56
N PRO A 250 -1.22 34.07 20.36
CA PRO A 250 -1.85 35.00 21.29
C PRO A 250 -0.91 35.51 22.40
N ASN A 251 0.14 34.73 22.72
CA ASN A 251 1.16 35.08 23.71
C ASN A 251 2.34 35.88 23.13
N LEU A 252 2.30 36.23 21.84
CA LEU A 252 3.38 37.00 21.22
C LEU A 252 3.23 38.48 21.58
N THR A 253 3.89 38.89 22.65
CA THR A 253 4.19 40.31 22.90
C THR A 253 5.25 40.74 21.89
N LEU A 254 4.79 41.25 20.75
CA LEU A 254 5.61 41.98 19.80
C LEU A 254 6.09 43.25 20.52
N GLU A 255 7.23 43.18 21.19
CA GLU A 255 7.86 44.36 21.77
C GLU A 255 8.14 45.35 20.64
N ASP A 256 7.43 46.48 20.69
CA ASP A 256 7.64 47.64 19.83
C ASP A 256 9.09 48.10 20.00
N LYS A 257 9.91 47.85 18.98
CA LYS A 257 11.07 48.71 18.73
C LYS A 257 10.69 49.71 17.65
N GLY A 258 10.23 50.87 18.10
CA GLY A 258 10.35 52.10 17.33
C GLY A 258 9.12 52.98 17.34
N VAL A 259 8.89 53.67 18.47
CA VAL A 259 8.43 55.05 18.40
C VAL A 259 9.45 55.83 17.57
N LEU A 260 9.03 56.35 16.42
CA LEU A 260 9.12 57.76 16.00
C LEU A 260 8.19 57.97 14.80
#